data_AF-A8PVG9-F1
#
_entry.id   AF-A8PVG9-F1
#
_cell.length_a   1.000
_cell.length_b   1.000
_cell.length_c   1.000
_cell.angle_alpha   90.00
_cell.angle_beta   90.00
_cell.angle_gamma   90.00
#
_symmetry.space_group_name_H-M   'P 1'
#
loop_
_entity.id
_entity.type
_entity.pdbx_description
1 polymer ?
#
loop_
_entity_poly.entity_id
_entity_poly.type
_entity_poly.pdbx_seq_one_letter_code
_entity_poly.pdbx_strand_id
1 'polypeptide(L)'
;MTTDASGNRPLTGGARMSPSAAKVHSIGSILTVLSSVFFAISFLCTLTGVPGGNTASLPTYNNAKVRLGSCNPFLQPGYISHSPFPLWKTFDPSCPPSTVLPDMLATLPKAKQDAATPLRSLSVSSQRQVQLMQGLRNKTVVLVGDAVDRTMIMDLCEMVGEQPVAVDSSHPWGAALKQLTFPGKNMADALLADYCYVPQYSTIFTSFYHYGADTNELWRYQQGYYPPGNFEKRVSDLLKPYLESMASRSASTNFPNLPRALSSRPDLVVFSSSLWDLAAWALQDKRDLRTNANDDLSDKRINWWRTRMVDMIEELRKQLGPSTPIAWRSTHVPMTKVNDTVEWFFTSMHARSTPAPIENGQQFAYPNRIAQLNNARNDMLQLSSATNVRGQTSKIVCSMNHQPALRNIPFGELTLGQSMNQDTLVNPGFETYAYMFWSMVLHELFSINT
;
A
#
# COMPACT_ATOMS: atom_id res chain seq x y z
N MET A 1 -41.67 -35.66 -64.16
CA MET A 1 -41.63 -35.89 -65.62
C MET A 1 -40.20 -36.20 -66.00
N THR A 2 -40.03 -37.38 -66.57
CA THR A 2 -38.87 -37.95 -67.30
C THR A 2 -38.21 -36.92 -68.22
N THR A 3 -36.90 -36.90 -68.46
CA THR A 3 -36.14 -37.95 -69.18
C THR A 3 -34.61 -37.83 -68.99
N ASP A 4 -33.98 -39.00 -68.83
CA ASP A 4 -32.59 -39.35 -69.18
C ASP A 4 -32.23 -39.08 -70.65
N ALA A 5 -30.92 -38.94 -70.94
CA ALA A 5 -30.16 -39.60 -72.04
C ALA A 5 -28.86 -38.81 -72.30
N SER A 6 -27.68 -39.28 -71.87
CA SER A 6 -26.82 -40.33 -72.45
C SER A 6 -25.92 -39.86 -73.61
N GLY A 7 -24.61 -40.16 -73.52
CA GLY A 7 -23.65 -39.90 -74.61
C GLY A 7 -22.19 -40.13 -74.22
N ASN A 8 -21.65 -41.30 -74.56
CA ASN A 8 -20.32 -41.83 -74.23
C ASN A 8 -19.13 -41.17 -74.99
N ARG A 9 -17.99 -41.02 -74.26
CA ARG A 9 -16.54 -41.26 -74.55
C ARG A 9 -15.96 -41.14 -75.99
N PRO A 10 -14.62 -41.09 -76.15
CA PRO A 10 -13.53 -40.42 -75.40
C PRO A 10 -12.59 -39.65 -76.38
N LEU A 11 -11.44 -39.13 -75.92
CA LEU A 11 -10.11 -39.23 -76.57
C LEU A 11 -9.17 -38.11 -76.10
N THR A 12 -8.12 -38.54 -75.40
CA THR A 12 -6.74 -38.01 -75.43
C THR A 12 -6.56 -36.62 -76.04
N GLY A 13 -6.39 -35.62 -75.17
CA GLY A 13 -5.84 -34.32 -75.52
C GLY A 13 -4.79 -33.92 -74.49
N GLY A 14 -3.52 -34.20 -74.76
CA GLY A 14 -2.42 -33.65 -74.00
C GLY A 14 -2.37 -32.13 -74.21
N ALA A 15 -2.46 -31.35 -73.14
CA ALA A 15 -2.20 -29.92 -73.17
C ALA A 15 -1.55 -29.45 -71.86
N ARG A 16 -0.22 -29.30 -71.94
CA ARG A 16 0.69 -28.39 -71.24
C ARG A 16 0.17 -27.72 -69.94
N MET A 17 0.77 -28.09 -68.81
CA MET A 17 0.71 -27.31 -67.57
C MET A 17 1.13 -25.86 -67.83
N SER A 18 0.24 -24.93 -67.51
CA SER A 18 0.54 -23.49 -67.47
C SER A 18 1.71 -23.22 -66.50
N PRO A 19 2.64 -22.30 -66.82
CA PRO A 19 3.76 -21.93 -65.94
C PRO A 19 3.32 -21.47 -64.54
N SER A 20 2.06 -21.05 -64.37
CA SER A 20 1.50 -20.66 -63.07
C SER A 20 1.16 -21.85 -62.19
N ALA A 21 0.72 -22.99 -62.74
CA ALA A 21 0.34 -24.16 -61.95
C ALA A 21 1.57 -24.86 -61.32
N ALA A 22 2.68 -24.91 -62.07
CA ALA A 22 3.95 -25.41 -61.55
C ALA A 22 4.52 -24.51 -60.44
N LYS A 23 4.40 -23.18 -60.58
CA LYS A 23 4.80 -22.22 -59.53
C LYS A 23 3.92 -22.32 -58.29
N VAL A 24 2.60 -22.43 -58.45
CA VAL A 24 1.66 -22.57 -57.31
C VAL A 24 1.88 -23.90 -56.58
N HIS A 25 2.10 -24.99 -57.30
CA HIS A 25 2.44 -26.28 -56.69
C HIS A 25 3.80 -26.24 -55.97
N SER A 26 4.80 -25.56 -56.54
CA SER A 26 6.11 -25.37 -55.92
C SER A 26 6.02 -24.52 -54.65
N ILE A 27 5.28 -23.41 -54.68
CA ILE A 27 5.05 -22.55 -53.51
C ILE A 27 4.27 -23.30 -52.43
N GLY A 28 3.23 -24.04 -52.80
CA GLY A 28 2.46 -24.88 -51.88
C GLY A 28 3.34 -25.94 -51.22
N SER A 29 4.18 -26.63 -52.00
CA SER A 29 5.11 -27.63 -51.49
C SER A 29 6.15 -27.02 -50.54
N ILE A 30 6.69 -25.84 -50.86
CA ILE A 30 7.62 -25.12 -50.00
C ILE A 30 6.95 -24.70 -48.69
N LEU A 31 5.71 -24.20 -48.75
CA LEU A 31 4.95 -23.84 -47.55
C LEU A 31 4.68 -25.06 -46.68
N THR A 32 4.28 -26.19 -47.27
CA THR A 32 4.05 -27.43 -46.51
C THR A 32 5.32 -27.91 -45.83
N VAL A 33 6.46 -27.90 -46.52
CA VAL A 33 7.75 -28.27 -45.92
C VAL A 33 8.11 -27.31 -44.78
N LEU A 34 7.96 -26.01 -44.97
CA LEU A 34 8.23 -25.02 -43.91
C LEU A 34 7.30 -25.19 -42.70
N SER A 35 6.01 -25.46 -42.93
CA SER A 35 5.07 -25.76 -41.84
C SER A 35 5.42 -27.06 -41.12
N SER A 36 5.77 -28.12 -41.84
CA SER A 36 6.20 -29.39 -41.23
C SER A 36 7.49 -29.23 -40.42
N VAL A 37 8.45 -28.45 -40.91
CA VAL A 37 9.68 -28.12 -40.17
C VAL A 37 9.37 -27.28 -38.94
N PHE A 38 8.49 -26.27 -39.04
CA PHE A 38 8.06 -25.47 -37.90
C PHE A 38 7.38 -26.34 -36.83
N PHE A 39 6.44 -27.20 -37.22
CA PHE A 39 5.78 -28.11 -36.28
C PHE A 39 6.77 -29.11 -35.66
N ALA A 40 7.72 -29.64 -36.43
CA ALA A 40 8.75 -30.54 -35.91
C ALA A 40 9.67 -29.82 -34.91
N ILE A 41 10.08 -28.58 -35.20
CA ILE A 41 10.89 -27.77 -34.29
C ILE A 41 10.10 -27.39 -33.04
N SER A 42 8.84 -26.95 -33.18
CA SER A 42 7.99 -26.65 -32.02
C SER A 42 7.75 -27.88 -31.16
N PHE A 43 7.49 -29.04 -31.76
CA PHE A 43 7.30 -30.31 -31.06
C PHE A 43 8.59 -30.79 -30.38
N LEU A 44 9.73 -30.67 -31.04
CA LEU A 44 11.04 -30.96 -30.45
C LEU A 44 11.35 -29.98 -29.31
N CYS A 45 11.05 -28.69 -29.43
CA CYS A 45 11.18 -27.71 -28.35
C CYS A 45 10.23 -27.98 -27.17
N THR A 46 9.09 -28.64 -27.39
CA THR A 46 8.22 -29.11 -26.29
C THR A 46 8.70 -30.40 -25.64
N LEU A 47 9.42 -31.26 -26.38
CA LEU A 47 9.98 -32.54 -25.87
C LEU A 47 11.34 -32.36 -25.19
N THR A 48 12.16 -31.43 -25.69
CA THR A 48 13.35 -30.93 -24.99
C THR A 48 12.88 -29.86 -24.02
N GLY A 49 12.37 -30.30 -22.86
CA GLY A 49 11.94 -29.41 -21.80
C GLY A 49 12.93 -28.24 -21.64
N VAL A 50 12.39 -27.03 -21.54
CA VAL A 50 13.12 -25.78 -21.38
C VAL A 50 14.33 -25.99 -20.48
N PRO A 51 15.58 -25.84 -20.97
CA PRO A 51 16.75 -25.75 -20.11
C PRO A 51 16.60 -24.44 -19.33
N GLY A 52 16.05 -24.55 -18.12
CA GLY A 52 15.56 -23.41 -17.35
C GLY A 52 14.29 -23.69 -16.54
N GLY A 53 13.71 -24.89 -16.64
CA GLY A 53 12.82 -25.43 -15.62
C GLY A 53 13.60 -25.73 -14.34
N ASN A 54 14.13 -24.71 -13.68
CA ASN A 54 14.33 -24.78 -12.26
C ASN A 54 12.98 -25.21 -11.71
N THR A 55 12.95 -26.35 -11.02
CA THR A 55 12.00 -26.53 -9.93
C THR A 55 11.93 -25.18 -9.24
N ALA A 56 10.80 -24.48 -9.39
CA ALA A 56 10.56 -23.29 -8.62
C ALA A 56 10.53 -23.80 -7.18
N SER A 57 11.70 -23.80 -6.55
CA SER A 57 11.83 -23.68 -5.12
C SER A 57 10.89 -22.54 -4.79
N LEU A 58 9.79 -22.89 -4.11
CA LEU A 58 8.88 -21.96 -3.47
C LEU A 58 9.69 -20.74 -3.05
N PRO A 59 9.31 -19.51 -3.46
CA PRO A 59 10.07 -18.32 -3.14
C PRO A 59 10.35 -18.36 -1.64
N THR A 60 11.60 -18.60 -1.30
CA THR A 60 12.00 -18.72 0.08
C THR A 60 11.87 -17.31 0.61
N TYR A 61 10.85 -17.09 1.45
CA TYR A 61 10.56 -15.81 2.09
C TYR A 61 11.74 -15.44 3.00
N ASN A 62 12.83 -14.96 2.40
CA ASN A 62 13.94 -14.35 3.10
C ASN A 62 13.55 -12.92 3.46
N ASN A 63 12.58 -12.83 4.37
CA ASN A 63 12.31 -11.63 5.14
C ASN A 63 13.61 -11.21 5.85
N ALA A 64 13.77 -9.90 6.03
CA ALA A 64 14.74 -9.33 6.95
C ALA A 64 14.75 -10.14 8.25
N LYS A 65 15.82 -10.93 8.49
CA LYS A 65 16.02 -11.88 9.61
C LYS A 65 14.91 -11.82 10.66
N VAL A 66 13.76 -12.41 10.33
CA VAL A 66 12.76 -12.77 11.34
C VAL A 66 13.48 -13.84 12.14
N ARG A 67 13.64 -13.62 13.45
CA ARG A 67 14.23 -14.63 14.32
C ARG A 67 13.56 -15.97 14.01
N LEU A 68 14.38 -16.97 13.70
CA LEU A 68 13.99 -18.36 13.50
C LEU A 68 12.99 -18.75 14.61
N GLY A 69 11.68 -18.81 14.31
CA GLY A 69 10.69 -19.28 15.28
C GLY A 69 9.27 -18.70 15.23
N SER A 70 9.00 -17.51 14.66
CA SER A 70 7.62 -16.96 14.61
C SER A 70 7.17 -16.69 13.18
N CYS A 71 6.13 -17.40 12.74
CA CYS A 71 5.50 -17.15 11.45
C CYS A 71 4.76 -15.80 11.44
N ASN A 72 4.85 -15.06 10.33
CA ASN A 72 4.00 -13.88 10.08
C ASN A 72 2.75 -14.34 9.29
N PRO A 73 1.56 -14.36 9.91
CA PRO A 73 0.36 -14.89 9.28
C PRO A 73 -0.08 -14.08 8.06
N PHE A 74 0.22 -12.78 8.02
CA PHE A 74 -0.19 -11.90 6.93
C PHE A 74 0.64 -12.08 5.65
N LEU A 75 1.76 -12.81 5.73
CA LEU A 75 2.57 -13.17 4.57
C LEU A 75 2.29 -14.60 4.07
N GLN A 76 1.48 -15.36 4.80
CA GLN A 76 1.06 -16.70 4.41
C GLN A 76 -0.25 -16.66 3.60
N PRO A 77 -0.42 -17.57 2.63
CA PRO A 77 -1.71 -17.79 1.99
C PRO A 77 -2.81 -18.07 3.01
N GLY A 78 -3.97 -17.46 2.77
CA GLY A 78 -5.10 -17.50 3.69
C GLY A 78 -6.36 -16.87 3.13
N TYR A 79 -7.31 -16.59 4.01
CA TYR A 79 -8.59 -16.00 3.69
C TYR A 79 -9.12 -15.14 4.84
N ILE A 80 -10.02 -14.22 4.54
CA ILE A 80 -10.72 -13.43 5.54
C ILE A 80 -11.96 -14.20 6.02
N SER A 81 -12.01 -14.45 7.33
CA SER A 81 -13.17 -15.03 8.01
C SER A 81 -14.03 -13.88 8.56
N HIS A 82 -15.28 -13.76 8.12
CA HIS A 82 -16.18 -12.63 8.44
C HIS A 82 -17.06 -12.84 9.68
N SER A 83 -16.95 -13.96 10.39
CA SER A 83 -17.80 -14.26 11.55
C SER A 83 -17.01 -14.15 12.85
N PRO A 84 -17.31 -13.17 13.74
CA PRO A 84 -18.28 -12.08 13.59
C PRO A 84 -17.75 -10.84 12.83
N PHE A 85 -16.44 -10.72 12.61
CA PHE A 85 -15.77 -9.67 11.83
C PHE A 85 -14.54 -10.25 11.12
N PRO A 86 -13.95 -9.56 10.12
CA PRO A 86 -12.75 -9.97 9.43
C PRO A 86 -11.54 -10.29 10.30
N LEU A 87 -11.19 -11.56 10.29
CA LEU A 87 -9.92 -12.07 10.77
C LEU A 87 -9.19 -12.78 9.63
N TRP A 88 -7.90 -12.49 9.47
CA TRP A 88 -7.06 -13.21 8.54
C TRP A 88 -6.74 -14.60 9.09
N LYS A 89 -7.19 -15.65 8.38
CA LYS A 89 -6.89 -17.05 8.69
C LYS A 89 -5.99 -17.61 7.62
N THR A 90 -4.86 -18.16 8.04
CA THR A 90 -3.94 -18.86 7.16
C THR A 90 -4.49 -20.25 6.82
N PHE A 91 -4.07 -20.80 5.68
CA PHE A 91 -4.30 -22.22 5.38
C PHE A 91 -3.33 -23.14 6.15
N ASP A 92 -2.21 -22.60 6.62
CA ASP A 92 -1.20 -23.33 7.39
C ASP A 92 -1.53 -23.28 8.90
N PRO A 93 -1.92 -24.41 9.52
CA PRO A 93 -2.25 -24.45 10.94
C PRO A 93 -1.04 -24.17 11.86
N SER A 94 0.20 -24.28 11.35
CA SER A 94 1.41 -23.93 12.10
C SER A 94 1.62 -22.42 12.22
N CYS A 95 0.85 -21.63 11.47
CA CYS A 95 0.92 -20.18 11.43
C CYS A 95 -0.43 -19.54 11.80
N PRO A 96 -0.85 -19.59 13.09
CA PRO A 96 -2.16 -19.11 13.49
C PRO A 96 -2.32 -17.58 13.30
N PRO A 97 -3.57 -17.08 13.26
CA PRO A 97 -3.85 -15.64 13.23
C PRO A 97 -3.15 -14.88 14.37
N SER A 98 -2.76 -13.63 14.11
CA SER A 98 -2.17 -12.77 15.14
C SER A 98 -3.16 -12.50 16.27
N THR A 99 -2.74 -12.74 17.52
CA THR A 99 -3.56 -12.46 18.71
C THR A 99 -3.23 -11.13 19.38
N VAL A 100 -2.24 -10.36 18.88
CA VAL A 100 -1.74 -9.16 19.58
C VAL A 100 -2.84 -8.12 19.81
N LEU A 101 -3.62 -7.77 18.77
CA LEU A 101 -4.75 -6.85 18.90
C LEU A 101 -5.90 -7.43 19.77
N PRO A 102 -6.39 -8.66 19.52
CA PRO A 102 -7.36 -9.33 20.41
C PRO A 102 -6.98 -9.30 21.89
N ASP A 103 -5.72 -9.64 22.19
CA ASP A 103 -5.21 -9.72 23.56
C ASP A 103 -5.07 -8.31 24.17
N MET A 104 -4.55 -7.34 23.40
CA MET A 104 -4.45 -5.95 23.83
C MET A 104 -5.83 -5.39 24.21
N LEU A 105 -6.83 -5.51 23.33
CA LEU A 105 -8.19 -5.02 23.59
C LEU A 105 -8.86 -5.72 24.78
N ALA A 106 -8.59 -7.01 25.00
CA ALA A 106 -9.12 -7.74 26.16
C ALA A 106 -8.54 -7.25 27.50
N THR A 107 -7.33 -6.67 27.50
CA THR A 107 -6.69 -6.15 28.72
C THR A 107 -6.96 -4.67 28.99
N LEU A 108 -7.59 -3.96 28.05
CA LEU A 108 -7.88 -2.54 28.15
C LEU A 108 -9.24 -2.30 28.81
N PRO A 109 -9.31 -1.65 29.99
CA PRO A 109 -10.57 -1.48 30.71
C PRO A 109 -11.56 -0.57 29.99
N LYS A 110 -11.07 0.36 29.17
CA LYS A 110 -11.90 1.31 28.41
C LYS A 110 -12.27 0.83 27.02
N ALA A 111 -11.69 -0.27 26.52
CA ALA A 111 -11.89 -0.68 25.14
C ALA A 111 -13.38 -0.84 24.83
N LYS A 112 -13.86 -0.14 23.80
CA LYS A 112 -15.28 0.07 23.50
C LYS A 112 -16.05 -1.23 23.31
N GLN A 113 -17.02 -1.52 24.15
CA GLN A 113 -17.84 -2.72 23.98
C GLN A 113 -18.89 -2.49 22.89
N ASP A 114 -18.63 -3.00 21.71
CA ASP A 114 -19.53 -2.93 20.56
C ASP A 114 -19.60 -4.27 19.83
N ALA A 115 -20.08 -4.25 18.59
CA ALA A 115 -20.21 -5.43 17.78
C ALA A 115 -18.86 -6.17 17.61
N ALA A 116 -17.70 -5.49 17.61
CA ALA A 116 -16.38 -6.10 17.51
C ALA A 116 -15.87 -6.74 18.81
N THR A 117 -16.60 -6.63 19.93
CA THR A 117 -16.24 -7.25 21.23
C THR A 117 -15.90 -8.74 21.15
N PRO A 118 -16.61 -9.58 20.38
CA PRO A 118 -16.28 -11.01 20.28
C PRO A 118 -14.95 -11.31 19.59
N LEU A 119 -14.30 -10.32 18.96
CA LEU A 119 -12.94 -10.47 18.41
C LEU A 119 -11.84 -10.36 19.47
N ARG A 120 -12.19 -9.96 20.69
CA ARG A 120 -11.26 -9.90 21.80
C ARG A 120 -10.97 -11.30 22.29
N SER A 121 -9.77 -11.50 22.81
CA SER A 121 -9.45 -12.75 23.49
C SER A 121 -10.33 -12.90 24.72
N LEU A 122 -11.04 -14.03 24.83
CA LEU A 122 -11.93 -14.34 25.96
C LEU A 122 -11.19 -14.33 27.30
N SER A 123 -9.93 -14.74 27.27
CA SER A 123 -9.04 -14.66 28.42
C SER A 123 -7.61 -14.41 27.94
N VAL A 124 -6.85 -13.65 28.73
CA VAL A 124 -5.43 -13.39 28.47
C VAL A 124 -4.65 -13.84 29.71
N SER A 125 -3.82 -14.87 29.55
CA SER A 125 -3.02 -15.41 30.65
C SER A 125 -2.06 -14.36 31.22
N SER A 126 -1.71 -14.46 32.50
CA SER A 126 -0.78 -13.50 33.13
C SER A 126 0.57 -13.42 32.41
N GLN A 127 1.08 -14.55 31.92
CA GLN A 127 2.30 -14.58 31.10
C GLN A 127 2.13 -13.77 29.81
N ARG A 128 0.98 -13.91 29.13
CA ARG A 128 0.69 -13.16 27.91
C ARG A 128 0.52 -11.67 28.20
N GLN A 129 -0.09 -11.28 29.31
CA GLN A 129 -0.18 -9.88 29.74
C GLN A 129 1.21 -9.26 29.94
N VAL A 130 2.14 -9.99 30.56
CA VAL A 130 3.54 -9.55 30.70
C VAL A 130 4.21 -9.36 29.33
N GLN A 131 4.01 -10.29 28.40
CA GLN A 131 4.53 -10.16 27.03
C GLN A 131 3.95 -8.93 26.32
N LEU A 132 2.64 -8.69 26.42
CA LEU A 132 1.99 -7.50 25.85
C LEU A 132 2.60 -6.22 26.41
N MET A 133 2.77 -6.15 27.73
CA MET A 133 3.43 -5.02 28.38
C MET A 133 4.86 -4.84 27.88
N GLN A 134 5.64 -5.90 27.70
CA GLN A 134 7.01 -5.80 27.18
C GLN A 134 7.05 -5.31 25.73
N GLY A 135 6.13 -5.78 24.87
CA GLY A 135 6.11 -5.43 23.46
C GLY A 135 5.52 -4.06 23.15
N LEU A 136 4.53 -3.61 23.94
CA LEU A 136 3.77 -2.38 23.66
C LEU A 136 4.18 -1.19 24.53
N ARG A 137 4.79 -1.40 25.70
CA ARG A 137 5.02 -0.31 26.64
C ARG A 137 6.01 0.74 26.12
N ASN A 138 5.68 2.02 26.32
CA ASN A 138 6.48 3.18 25.94
C ASN A 138 6.82 3.24 24.44
N LYS A 139 5.95 2.67 23.60
CA LYS A 139 6.16 2.63 22.15
C LYS A 139 5.60 3.86 21.45
N THR A 140 6.23 4.27 20.35
CA THR A 140 5.70 5.28 19.42
C THR A 140 5.62 4.69 18.02
N VAL A 141 4.40 4.62 17.47
CA VAL A 141 4.13 4.19 16.09
C VAL A 141 3.67 5.39 15.27
N VAL A 142 4.28 5.59 14.11
CA VAL A 142 3.97 6.71 13.21
C VAL A 142 3.46 6.18 11.87
N LEU A 143 2.26 6.56 11.48
CA LEU A 143 1.70 6.30 10.15
C LEU A 143 2.01 7.49 9.24
N VAL A 144 2.98 7.34 8.33
CA VAL A 144 3.34 8.36 7.34
C VAL A 144 2.56 8.08 6.06
N GLY A 145 1.53 8.89 5.81
CA GLY A 145 0.58 8.62 4.73
C GLY A 145 -0.42 9.74 4.45
N ASP A 146 -1.66 9.36 4.16
CA ASP A 146 -2.73 10.25 3.72
C ASP A 146 -3.97 10.18 4.64
N ALA A 147 -5.14 10.63 4.15
CA ALA A 147 -6.40 10.62 4.91
C ALA A 147 -6.80 9.22 5.40
N VAL A 148 -6.37 8.15 4.73
CA VAL A 148 -6.61 6.78 5.19
C VAL A 148 -5.93 6.55 6.52
N ASP A 149 -4.65 6.92 6.63
CA ASP A 149 -3.86 6.74 7.83
C ASP A 149 -4.36 7.64 8.98
N ARG A 150 -4.94 8.82 8.65
CA ARG A 150 -5.72 9.63 9.61
C ARG A 150 -6.90 8.88 10.19
N THR A 151 -7.75 8.34 9.32
CA THR A 151 -8.95 7.60 9.75
C THR A 151 -8.57 6.37 10.57
N MET A 152 -7.48 5.67 10.21
CA MET A 152 -6.98 4.55 11.02
C MET A 152 -6.64 4.96 12.46
N ILE A 153 -6.07 6.14 12.69
CA ILE A 153 -5.81 6.64 14.05
C ILE A 153 -7.12 6.89 14.81
N MET A 154 -8.12 7.47 14.15
CA MET A 154 -9.44 7.70 14.74
C MET A 154 -10.11 6.37 15.13
N ASP A 155 -10.12 5.41 14.21
CA ASP A 155 -10.70 4.08 14.44
C ASP A 155 -9.97 3.33 15.57
N LEU A 156 -8.64 3.45 15.66
CA LEU A 156 -7.90 2.87 16.78
C LEU A 156 -8.35 3.45 18.11
N CYS A 157 -8.47 4.77 18.18
CA CYS A 157 -8.89 5.47 19.38
C CYS A 157 -10.27 5.04 19.82
N GLU A 158 -11.20 4.94 18.87
CA GLU A 158 -12.52 4.39 19.14
C GLU A 158 -12.45 2.94 19.67
N MET A 159 -11.66 2.05 19.03
CA MET A 159 -11.50 0.66 19.48
C MET A 159 -10.97 0.54 20.92
N VAL A 160 -9.96 1.34 21.28
CA VAL A 160 -9.34 1.32 22.62
C VAL A 160 -10.10 2.15 23.66
N GLY A 161 -11.18 2.83 23.25
CA GLY A 161 -12.01 3.66 24.13
C GLY A 161 -11.36 4.98 24.55
N GLU A 162 -10.48 5.52 23.71
CA GLU A 162 -9.87 6.83 23.87
C GLU A 162 -10.37 7.78 22.77
N GLN A 163 -9.97 9.05 22.83
CA GLN A 163 -10.37 10.05 21.84
C GLN A 163 -9.17 10.47 20.99
N PRO A 164 -9.33 10.59 19.65
CA PRO A 164 -8.25 11.09 18.81
C PRO A 164 -7.99 12.57 19.12
N VAL A 165 -6.73 12.95 19.13
CA VAL A 165 -6.30 14.33 19.39
C VAL A 165 -5.58 14.87 18.17
N ALA A 166 -6.10 15.97 17.62
CA ALA A 166 -5.49 16.70 16.53
C ALA A 166 -4.26 17.49 17.00
N VAL A 167 -3.19 17.46 16.21
CA VAL A 167 -1.99 18.28 16.37
C VAL A 167 -2.01 19.35 15.30
N ASP A 168 -2.54 20.51 15.65
CA ASP A 168 -2.47 21.72 14.83
C ASP A 168 -1.43 22.70 15.41
N SER A 169 -1.37 23.91 14.87
CA SER A 169 -0.44 24.94 15.34
C SER A 169 -0.65 25.35 16.81
N SER A 170 -1.84 25.14 17.38
CA SER A 170 -2.16 25.45 18.77
C SER A 170 -1.66 24.38 19.74
N HIS A 171 -1.55 23.13 19.28
CA HIS A 171 -1.07 22.02 20.08
C HIS A 171 0.43 22.17 20.41
N PRO A 172 0.90 21.81 21.64
CA PRO A 172 2.32 21.95 22.03
C PRO A 172 3.31 21.25 21.09
N TRP A 173 2.89 20.11 20.52
CA TRP A 173 3.70 19.37 19.54
C TRP A 173 3.67 19.96 18.13
N GLY A 174 2.72 20.85 17.82
CA GLY A 174 2.60 21.50 16.51
C GLY A 174 3.46 22.76 16.35
N ALA A 175 4.40 23.00 17.25
CA ALA A 175 5.24 24.21 17.24
C ALA A 175 6.00 24.43 15.92
N ALA A 176 6.36 23.36 15.20
CA ALA A 176 7.02 23.44 13.90
C ALA A 176 6.20 24.20 12.85
N LEU A 177 4.86 24.10 12.91
CA LEU A 177 3.96 24.84 12.01
C LEU A 177 4.07 26.36 12.18
N LYS A 178 4.47 26.84 13.37
CA LYS A 178 4.66 28.26 13.67
C LYS A 178 6.02 28.78 13.21
N GLN A 179 7.00 27.91 13.07
CA GLN A 179 8.37 28.29 12.68
C GLN A 179 8.50 28.50 11.17
N LEU A 180 7.61 27.89 10.38
CA LEU A 180 7.60 28.02 8.95
C LEU A 180 6.71 29.20 8.51
N THR A 181 7.27 30.08 7.68
CA THR A 181 6.54 31.19 7.06
C THR A 181 6.33 30.90 5.58
N PHE A 182 5.08 30.91 5.15
CA PHE A 182 4.71 30.63 3.77
C PHE A 182 3.86 31.77 3.18
N PRO A 183 4.26 32.36 2.05
CA PRO A 183 3.50 33.44 1.42
C PRO A 183 2.06 33.00 1.10
N GLY A 184 1.08 33.76 1.59
CA GLY A 184 -0.33 33.57 1.26
C GLY A 184 -1.03 32.37 1.95
N LYS A 185 -0.39 31.71 2.92
CA LYS A 185 -1.00 30.61 3.68
C LYS A 185 -0.90 30.90 5.18
N ASN A 186 -2.05 30.87 5.86
CA ASN A 186 -2.10 30.92 7.31
C ASN A 186 -1.99 29.50 7.86
N MET A 187 -0.92 29.21 8.61
CA MET A 187 -0.68 27.89 9.20
C MET A 187 -1.50 27.63 10.46
N ALA A 188 -2.32 28.60 10.91
CA ALA A 188 -3.19 28.43 12.08
C ALA A 188 -4.08 27.19 11.97
N ASP A 189 -4.66 26.98 10.78
CA ASP A 189 -5.60 25.89 10.48
C ASP A 189 -4.90 24.62 9.94
N ALA A 190 -3.57 24.63 9.86
CA ALA A 190 -2.82 23.49 9.34
C ALA A 190 -2.85 22.33 10.35
N LEU A 191 -3.28 21.16 9.89
CA LEU A 191 -3.24 19.91 10.65
C LEU A 191 -1.94 19.16 10.33
N LEU A 192 -1.14 18.89 11.37
CA LEU A 192 0.13 18.18 11.25
C LEU A 192 -0.05 16.66 11.39
N ALA A 193 -0.86 16.27 12.37
CA ALA A 193 -1.05 14.87 12.77
C ALA A 193 -2.36 14.72 13.53
N ASP A 194 -2.84 13.49 13.63
CA ASP A 194 -3.74 13.05 14.70
C ASP A 194 -3.01 12.00 15.52
N TYR A 195 -3.31 11.89 16.81
CA TYR A 195 -2.75 10.82 17.64
C TYR A 195 -3.78 10.17 18.55
N CYS A 196 -3.48 8.93 18.88
CA CYS A 196 -4.15 8.14 19.89
C CYS A 196 -3.14 7.72 20.97
N TYR A 197 -3.40 8.11 22.22
CA TYR A 197 -2.58 7.71 23.36
C TYR A 197 -3.29 6.61 24.15
N VAL A 198 -2.61 5.48 24.38
CA VAL A 198 -3.13 4.36 25.16
C VAL A 198 -2.43 4.33 26.53
N PRO A 199 -3.05 4.85 27.61
CA PRO A 199 -2.38 5.07 28.88
C PRO A 199 -1.86 3.79 29.54
N GLN A 200 -2.58 2.67 29.38
CA GLN A 200 -2.24 1.37 29.97
C GLN A 200 -0.83 0.89 29.59
N TYR A 201 -0.39 1.23 28.37
CA TYR A 201 0.93 0.90 27.86
C TYR A 201 1.84 2.12 27.75
N SER A 202 1.35 3.33 28.01
CA SER A 202 2.06 4.58 27.70
C SER A 202 2.52 4.61 26.22
N THR A 203 1.65 4.17 25.32
CA THR A 203 1.94 4.03 23.88
C THR A 203 1.25 5.13 23.10
N ILE A 204 1.96 5.70 22.12
CA ILE A 204 1.41 6.71 21.21
C ILE A 204 1.37 6.12 19.80
N PHE A 205 0.19 6.17 19.19
CA PHE A 205 0.00 5.93 17.76
C PHE A 205 -0.33 7.27 17.13
N THR A 206 0.37 7.67 16.09
CA THR A 206 0.14 8.97 15.44
C THR A 206 0.25 8.88 13.93
N SER A 207 -0.48 9.71 13.22
CA SER A 207 -0.34 9.90 11.78
C SER A 207 0.58 11.09 11.46
N PHE A 208 1.12 11.12 10.25
CA PHE A 208 1.80 12.27 9.69
C PHE A 208 1.47 12.37 8.20
N TYR A 209 0.98 13.52 7.77
CA TYR A 209 0.40 13.69 6.45
C TYR A 209 1.40 14.20 5.41
N HIS A 210 1.43 13.57 4.23
CA HIS A 210 2.16 14.07 3.05
C HIS A 210 1.25 14.15 1.82
N TYR A 211 1.74 14.72 0.72
CA TYR A 211 0.99 14.90 -0.53
C TYR A 211 1.49 13.99 -1.66
N GLY A 212 1.77 12.73 -1.33
CA GLY A 212 2.31 11.74 -2.25
C GLY A 212 3.78 11.97 -2.61
N ALA A 213 4.16 11.48 -3.78
CA ALA A 213 5.49 11.54 -4.37
C ALA A 213 5.76 12.84 -5.16
N ASP A 214 4.83 13.80 -5.12
CA ASP A 214 4.92 15.07 -5.84
C ASP A 214 6.19 15.84 -5.50
N THR A 215 6.85 16.36 -6.55
CA THR A 215 8.04 17.20 -6.46
C THR A 215 7.82 18.61 -6.99
N ASN A 216 6.65 18.87 -7.58
CA ASN A 216 6.40 20.06 -8.39
C ASN A 216 5.41 21.02 -7.72
N GLU A 217 5.03 20.74 -6.46
CA GLU A 217 4.05 21.54 -5.72
C GLU A 217 2.72 21.66 -6.51
N LEU A 218 2.27 20.55 -7.10
CA LEU A 218 1.05 20.44 -7.89
C LEU A 218 -0.15 20.98 -7.12
N TRP A 219 -0.15 20.74 -5.82
CA TRP A 219 -1.26 20.99 -4.92
C TRP A 219 -1.31 22.41 -4.36
N ARG A 220 -0.31 23.26 -4.64
CA ARG A 220 -0.15 24.58 -4.00
C ARG A 220 -1.35 25.52 -4.07
N TYR A 221 -2.17 25.38 -5.12
CA TYR A 221 -3.34 26.22 -5.34
C TYR A 221 -4.62 25.66 -4.72
N GLN A 222 -4.58 24.43 -4.18
CA GLN A 222 -5.72 23.85 -3.48
C GLN A 222 -5.94 24.57 -2.15
N GLN A 223 -7.20 24.82 -1.80
CA GLN A 223 -7.55 25.58 -0.58
C GLN A 223 -6.97 24.89 0.67
N GLY A 224 -7.18 23.58 0.80
CA GLY A 224 -6.66 22.75 1.89
C GLY A 224 -5.19 22.36 1.78
N TYR A 225 -4.43 22.89 0.82
CA TYR A 225 -3.01 22.62 0.78
C TYR A 225 -2.24 23.50 1.79
N TYR A 226 -1.39 22.87 2.60
CA TYR A 226 -0.47 23.51 3.55
C TYR A 226 0.98 23.11 3.26
N PRO A 227 1.84 24.05 2.84
CA PRO A 227 3.23 23.76 2.51
C PRO A 227 4.06 23.31 3.74
N PRO A 228 5.22 22.65 3.53
CA PRO A 228 5.79 22.29 2.22
C PRO A 228 5.02 21.14 1.58
N GLY A 229 4.97 21.06 0.25
CA GLY A 229 4.32 19.94 -0.42
C GLY A 229 5.28 18.81 -0.75
N ASN A 230 6.53 19.17 -1.06
CA ASN A 230 7.60 18.21 -1.21
C ASN A 230 7.78 17.33 0.04
N PHE A 231 7.75 16.01 -0.16
CA PHE A 231 7.85 15.02 0.91
C PHE A 231 9.10 15.21 1.75
N GLU A 232 10.26 15.42 1.13
CA GLU A 232 11.52 15.46 1.85
C GLU A 232 11.58 16.64 2.83
N LYS A 233 11.15 17.83 2.38
CA LYS A 233 10.99 19.00 3.24
C LYS A 233 9.96 18.80 4.35
N ARG A 234 8.84 18.11 4.06
CA ARG A 234 7.85 17.79 5.10
C ARG A 234 8.47 16.92 6.20
N VAL A 235 9.26 15.93 5.83
CA VAL A 235 9.92 15.07 6.83
C VAL A 235 10.94 15.87 7.65
N SER A 236 11.80 16.65 7.00
CA SER A 236 12.85 17.42 7.70
C SER A 236 12.30 18.56 8.56
N ASP A 237 11.31 19.28 8.05
CA ASP A 237 10.87 20.56 8.64
C ASP A 237 9.66 20.38 9.56
N LEU A 238 8.90 19.29 9.42
CA LEU A 238 7.68 19.04 10.19
C LEU A 238 7.72 17.74 10.99
N LEU A 239 7.93 16.58 10.34
CA LEU A 239 7.86 15.28 11.04
C LEU A 239 8.94 15.14 12.12
N LYS A 240 10.20 15.44 11.77
CA LYS A 240 11.30 15.31 12.73
C LYS A 240 11.12 16.24 13.94
N PRO A 241 10.87 17.55 13.77
CA PRO A 241 10.56 18.44 14.90
C PRO A 241 9.33 18.02 15.71
N TYR A 242 8.30 17.47 15.05
CA TYR A 242 7.12 16.93 15.73
C TYR A 242 7.50 15.81 16.72
N LEU A 243 8.28 14.83 16.26
CA LEU A 243 8.73 13.71 17.10
C LEU A 243 9.70 14.16 18.21
N GLU A 244 10.55 15.15 17.94
CA GLU A 244 11.40 15.77 18.95
C GLU A 244 10.57 16.47 20.04
N SER A 245 9.50 17.17 19.66
CA SER A 245 8.57 17.79 20.60
C SER A 245 7.81 16.75 21.44
N MET A 246 7.41 15.63 20.84
CA MET A 246 6.79 14.50 21.56
C MET A 246 7.68 13.91 22.65
N ALA A 247 9.00 13.89 22.43
CA ALA A 247 9.97 13.35 23.37
C ALA A 247 10.46 14.39 24.41
N SER A 248 10.19 15.68 24.16
CA SER A 248 10.69 16.81 24.95
C SER A 248 10.16 16.81 26.39
N ARG A 249 11.08 16.94 27.35
CA ARG A 249 10.72 17.11 28.77
C ARG A 249 10.06 18.47 29.03
N SER A 250 10.46 19.51 28.31
CA SER A 250 9.96 20.89 28.49
C SER A 250 8.48 21.01 28.10
N ALA A 251 8.06 20.26 27.08
CA ALA A 251 6.65 20.19 26.69
C ALA A 251 5.80 19.60 27.84
N SER A 252 6.24 18.48 28.44
CA SER A 252 5.52 17.85 29.55
C SER A 252 5.54 18.65 30.84
N THR A 253 6.56 19.49 31.10
CA THR A 253 6.56 20.36 32.30
C THR A 253 5.54 21.48 32.18
N ASN A 254 5.38 22.05 30.98
CA ASN A 254 4.43 23.14 30.75
C ASN A 254 3.00 22.62 30.57
N PHE A 255 2.84 21.35 30.16
CA PHE A 255 1.56 20.70 29.94
C PHE A 255 1.54 19.32 30.64
N PRO A 256 1.20 19.27 31.95
CA PRO A 256 1.33 18.05 32.76
C PRO A 256 0.53 16.83 32.27
N ASN A 257 -0.57 17.08 31.55
CA ASN A 257 -1.44 16.03 30.99
C ASN A 257 -1.02 15.60 29.58
N LEU A 258 0.01 16.22 28.99
CA LEU A 258 0.48 15.87 27.67
C LEU A 258 1.26 14.54 27.77
N PRO A 259 0.87 13.50 27.00
CA PRO A 259 1.65 12.28 26.94
C PRO A 259 3.08 12.59 26.47
N ARG A 260 4.03 11.70 26.76
CA ARG A 260 5.43 11.91 26.38
C ARG A 260 6.00 10.65 25.75
N ALA A 261 6.53 10.77 24.56
CA ALA A 261 7.29 9.71 23.93
C ALA A 261 8.63 9.50 24.68
N LEU A 262 9.07 8.25 24.80
CA LEU A 262 10.36 7.95 25.44
C LEU A 262 11.55 8.47 24.62
N SER A 263 11.41 8.48 23.29
CA SER A 263 12.41 8.89 22.32
C SER A 263 11.74 9.63 21.16
N SER A 264 12.50 10.50 20.48
CA SER A 264 12.09 11.10 19.19
C SER A 264 12.20 10.12 18.03
N ARG A 265 12.84 8.97 18.25
CA ARG A 265 12.91 7.88 17.28
C ARG A 265 11.69 6.96 17.45
N PRO A 266 10.82 6.80 16.43
CA PRO A 266 9.71 5.86 16.49
C PRO A 266 10.17 4.41 16.62
N ASP A 267 9.37 3.59 17.26
CA ASP A 267 9.57 2.14 17.33
C ASP A 267 9.11 1.43 16.04
N LEU A 268 8.18 2.05 15.31
CA LEU A 268 7.73 1.60 14.00
C LEU A 268 7.21 2.79 13.19
N VAL A 269 7.66 2.89 11.94
CA VAL A 269 7.07 3.76 10.93
C VAL A 269 6.30 2.91 9.94
N VAL A 270 5.03 3.20 9.73
CA VAL A 270 4.22 2.61 8.66
C VAL A 270 4.12 3.64 7.55
N PHE A 271 4.67 3.33 6.38
CA PHE A 271 4.75 4.26 5.25
C PHE A 271 3.83 3.82 4.11
N SER A 272 3.11 4.77 3.49
CA SER A 272 2.28 4.54 2.30
C SER A 272 2.28 5.77 1.39
N SER A 273 2.30 5.59 0.08
CA SER A 273 2.11 6.69 -0.91
C SER A 273 1.50 6.15 -2.19
N SER A 274 0.20 6.40 -2.39
CA SER A 274 -0.47 6.02 -3.65
C SER A 274 -1.65 6.92 -4.01
N LEU A 275 -2.58 7.21 -3.09
CA LEU A 275 -3.82 7.91 -3.43
C LEU A 275 -3.56 9.33 -3.98
N TRP A 276 -2.61 10.04 -3.37
CA TRP A 276 -2.15 11.33 -3.91
C TRP A 276 -1.54 11.21 -5.31
N ASP A 277 -0.76 10.16 -5.56
CA ASP A 277 -0.09 9.95 -6.84
C ASP A 277 -1.11 9.64 -7.94
N LEU A 278 -2.10 8.80 -7.62
CA LEU A 278 -3.24 8.50 -8.47
C LEU A 278 -4.11 9.75 -8.74
N ALA A 279 -4.38 10.56 -7.72
CA ALA A 279 -5.11 11.82 -7.86
C ALA A 279 -4.36 12.81 -8.78
N ALA A 280 -3.04 12.91 -8.63
CA ALA A 280 -2.21 13.76 -9.47
C ALA A 280 -2.27 13.32 -10.94
N TRP A 281 -2.17 12.01 -11.21
CA TRP A 281 -2.27 11.48 -12.56
C TRP A 281 -3.66 11.61 -13.15
N ALA A 282 -4.72 11.45 -12.36
CA ALA A 282 -6.08 11.70 -12.84
C ALA A 282 -6.21 13.16 -13.34
N LEU A 283 -5.77 14.15 -12.56
CA LEU A 283 -5.79 15.56 -13.00
C LEU A 283 -4.94 15.82 -14.26
N GLN A 284 -3.84 15.07 -14.45
CA GLN A 284 -3.04 15.14 -15.68
C GLN A 284 -3.80 14.51 -16.86
N ASP A 285 -4.40 13.34 -16.66
CA ASP A 285 -5.14 12.61 -17.69
C ASP A 285 -6.33 13.42 -18.19
N LYS A 286 -7.01 14.17 -17.31
CA LYS A 286 -8.11 15.07 -17.71
C LYS A 286 -7.67 16.17 -18.68
N ARG A 287 -6.40 16.57 -18.63
CA ARG A 287 -5.86 17.63 -19.49
C ARG A 287 -5.33 17.09 -20.82
N ASP A 288 -5.02 15.79 -20.89
CA ASP A 288 -4.51 15.15 -22.09
C ASP A 288 -5.60 14.27 -22.72
N LEU A 289 -6.12 14.72 -23.87
CA LEU A 289 -7.19 14.03 -24.62
C LEU A 289 -6.83 12.61 -25.09
N ARG A 290 -5.57 12.19 -24.95
CA ARG A 290 -5.08 10.86 -25.36
C ARG A 290 -5.02 9.84 -24.23
N THR A 291 -5.31 10.24 -22.99
CA THR A 291 -5.19 9.39 -21.81
C THR A 291 -6.45 9.45 -20.97
N ASN A 292 -6.84 8.32 -20.38
CA ASN A 292 -7.97 8.29 -19.44
C ASN A 292 -7.50 7.84 -18.05
N ALA A 293 -8.14 8.36 -17.01
CA ALA A 293 -7.83 8.03 -15.61
C ALA A 293 -8.15 6.57 -15.25
N ASN A 294 -9.00 5.89 -16.03
CA ASN A 294 -9.33 4.47 -15.85
C ASN A 294 -8.37 3.51 -16.58
N ASP A 295 -7.57 4.00 -17.54
CA ASP A 295 -6.57 3.20 -18.24
C ASP A 295 -5.43 2.81 -17.28
N ASP A 296 -4.71 1.75 -17.63
CA ASP A 296 -3.51 1.34 -16.91
C ASP A 296 -2.46 2.46 -16.86
N LEU A 297 -1.69 2.51 -15.76
CA LEU A 297 -0.52 3.36 -15.66
C LEU A 297 0.53 2.92 -16.68
N SER A 298 1.12 3.88 -17.38
CA SER A 298 2.26 3.63 -18.25
C SER A 298 3.51 3.23 -17.48
N ASP A 299 4.42 2.51 -18.14
CA ASP A 299 5.74 2.15 -17.58
C ASP A 299 6.50 3.37 -17.07
N LYS A 300 6.36 4.51 -17.74
CA LYS A 300 6.97 5.78 -17.32
C LYS A 300 6.47 6.23 -15.95
N ARG A 301 5.16 6.14 -15.69
CA ARG A 301 4.56 6.51 -14.40
C ARG A 301 4.96 5.54 -13.30
N ILE A 302 4.93 4.25 -13.58
CA ILE A 302 5.32 3.21 -12.63
C ILE A 302 6.80 3.35 -12.26
N ASN A 303 7.70 3.51 -13.24
CA ASN A 303 9.13 3.67 -12.99
C ASN A 303 9.48 4.99 -12.29
N TRP A 304 8.77 6.08 -12.62
CA TRP A 304 8.90 7.33 -11.89
C TRP A 304 8.47 7.17 -10.42
N TRP A 305 7.34 6.51 -10.17
CA TRP A 305 6.84 6.29 -8.82
C TRP A 305 7.83 5.44 -8.01
N ARG A 306 8.33 4.33 -8.57
CA ARG A 306 9.36 3.49 -7.94
C ARG A 306 10.62 4.28 -7.58
N THR A 307 11.06 5.14 -8.49
CA THR A 307 12.19 6.05 -8.27
C THR A 307 11.95 7.00 -7.10
N ARG A 308 10.75 7.56 -6.99
CA ARG A 308 10.37 8.45 -5.89
C ARG A 308 10.26 7.73 -4.56
N MET A 309 9.79 6.48 -4.53
CA MET A 309 9.73 5.69 -3.31
C MET A 309 11.12 5.48 -2.70
N VAL A 310 12.16 5.29 -3.53
CA VAL A 310 13.56 5.25 -3.04
C VAL A 310 13.91 6.54 -2.31
N ASP A 311 13.68 7.70 -2.93
CA ASP A 311 14.01 8.99 -2.32
C ASP A 311 13.25 9.25 -1.01
N MET A 312 11.95 8.95 -0.98
CA MET A 312 11.11 9.17 0.20
C MET A 312 11.50 8.26 1.36
N ILE A 313 11.77 6.98 1.09
CA ILE A 313 12.21 6.01 2.11
C ILE A 313 13.60 6.40 2.64
N GLU A 314 14.51 6.82 1.77
CA GLU A 314 15.84 7.27 2.20
C GLU A 314 15.77 8.55 3.05
N GLU A 315 14.87 9.49 2.75
CA GLU A 315 14.70 10.67 3.60
C GLU A 315 14.14 10.30 4.99
N LEU A 316 13.17 9.38 5.08
CA LEU A 316 12.71 8.85 6.37
C LEU A 316 13.86 8.22 7.15
N ARG A 317 14.69 7.38 6.52
CA ARG A 317 15.85 6.75 7.17
C ARG A 317 16.88 7.78 7.63
N LYS A 318 17.13 8.81 6.83
CA LYS A 318 18.06 9.89 7.15
C LYS A 318 17.59 10.71 8.34
N GLN A 319 16.32 11.10 8.38
CA GLN A 319 15.79 12.00 9.41
C GLN A 319 15.40 11.28 10.70
N LEU A 320 14.90 10.05 10.61
CA LEU A 320 14.44 9.26 11.77
C LEU A 320 15.50 8.29 12.29
N GLY A 321 16.61 8.13 11.57
CA GLY A 321 17.71 7.23 11.90
C GLY A 321 17.65 5.89 11.15
N PRO A 322 18.81 5.34 10.74
CA PRO A 322 18.89 4.17 9.85
C PRO A 322 18.38 2.87 10.48
N SER A 323 18.28 2.83 11.82
CA SER A 323 17.80 1.69 12.60
C SER A 323 16.30 1.75 12.92
N THR A 324 15.59 2.78 12.46
CA THR A 324 14.14 2.90 12.64
C THR A 324 13.44 1.89 11.74
N PRO A 325 12.64 0.96 12.29
CA PRO A 325 11.90 0.01 11.47
C PRO A 325 10.86 0.72 10.61
N ILE A 326 10.89 0.46 9.30
CA ILE A 326 9.91 0.98 8.35
C ILE A 326 9.14 -0.21 7.77
N ALA A 327 7.83 -0.23 8.00
CA ALA A 327 6.90 -1.11 7.31
C ALA A 327 6.24 -0.35 6.16
N TRP A 328 6.39 -0.85 4.95
CA TRP A 328 5.69 -0.28 3.80
C TRP A 328 4.30 -0.91 3.75
N ARG A 329 3.25 -0.10 3.80
CA ARG A 329 1.85 -0.51 3.62
C ARG A 329 1.46 -0.43 2.16
N SER A 330 0.87 -1.50 1.64
CA SER A 330 0.17 -1.52 0.34
C SER A 330 -1.14 -0.73 0.41
N THR A 331 -1.57 -0.19 -0.72
CA THR A 331 -2.82 0.58 -0.80
C THR A 331 -4.02 -0.34 -0.97
N HIS A 332 -5.07 -0.15 -0.16
CA HIS A 332 -6.31 -0.90 -0.32
C HIS A 332 -7.00 -0.55 -1.63
N VAL A 333 -7.70 -1.52 -2.19
CA VAL A 333 -8.54 -1.31 -3.38
C VAL A 333 -9.93 -0.92 -2.91
N PRO A 334 -10.31 0.37 -2.98
CA PRO A 334 -11.60 0.86 -2.54
C PRO A 334 -12.70 0.45 -3.54
N MET A 335 -13.93 0.29 -3.06
CA MET A 335 -15.11 0.33 -3.91
C MET A 335 -15.41 1.80 -4.12
N THR A 336 -14.78 2.38 -5.14
CA THR A 336 -14.96 3.79 -5.47
C THR A 336 -16.44 4.09 -5.68
N LYS A 337 -17.00 4.93 -4.82
CA LYS A 337 -18.33 5.50 -5.03
C LYS A 337 -18.22 6.60 -6.08
N VAL A 338 -19.35 6.97 -6.69
CA VAL A 338 -19.43 8.03 -7.72
C VAL A 338 -18.82 9.36 -7.19
N ASN A 339 -18.86 9.55 -5.87
CA ASN A 339 -18.40 10.75 -5.20
C ASN A 339 -16.96 10.72 -4.69
N ASP A 340 -16.25 9.59 -4.78
CA ASP A 340 -14.85 9.48 -4.38
C ASP A 340 -13.94 10.13 -5.44
N THR A 341 -13.89 11.46 -5.40
CA THR A 341 -13.27 12.30 -6.42
C THR A 341 -12.02 13.00 -5.88
N VAL A 342 -11.13 13.47 -6.76
CA VAL A 342 -9.93 14.22 -6.36
C VAL A 342 -10.30 15.43 -5.51
N GLU A 343 -11.31 16.19 -5.94
CA GLU A 343 -11.81 17.38 -5.25
C GLU A 343 -12.33 17.05 -3.85
N TRP A 344 -13.07 15.94 -3.72
CA TRP A 344 -13.56 15.46 -2.41
C TRP A 344 -12.41 14.92 -1.53
N PHE A 345 -11.45 14.22 -2.12
CA PHE A 345 -10.28 13.72 -1.39
C PHE A 345 -9.49 14.86 -0.74
N PHE A 346 -9.33 16.00 -1.43
CA PHE A 346 -8.72 17.21 -0.85
C PHE A 346 -9.43 17.73 0.39
N THR A 347 -10.77 17.80 0.36
CA THR A 347 -11.54 18.31 1.49
C THR A 347 -11.52 17.34 2.67
N SER A 348 -11.49 16.03 2.41
CA SER A 348 -11.44 14.98 3.44
C SER A 348 -10.21 15.06 4.36
N MET A 349 -9.08 15.57 3.84
CA MET A 349 -7.82 15.65 4.59
C MET A 349 -7.89 16.53 5.84
N HIS A 350 -8.73 17.56 5.84
CA HIS A 350 -8.78 18.60 6.89
C HIS A 350 -10.13 18.63 7.60
N ALA A 351 -11.13 17.92 7.07
CA ALA A 351 -12.45 17.92 7.65
C ALA A 351 -12.44 17.14 8.99
N ARG A 352 -13.11 17.68 10.01
CA ARG A 352 -13.31 16.98 11.30
C ARG A 352 -14.34 15.84 11.20
N SER A 353 -15.12 15.85 10.13
CA SER A 353 -16.12 14.85 9.78
C SER A 353 -16.06 14.58 8.27
N THR A 354 -16.62 13.46 7.82
CA THR A 354 -16.71 13.13 6.40
C THR A 354 -17.42 14.24 5.63
N PRO A 355 -16.74 14.94 4.68
CA PRO A 355 -17.37 16.03 3.95
C PRO A 355 -18.40 15.50 2.97
N ALA A 356 -19.38 16.35 2.66
CA ALA A 356 -20.40 16.03 1.67
C ALA A 356 -19.75 15.71 0.31
N PRO A 357 -20.34 14.79 -0.46
CA PRO A 357 -19.74 14.37 -1.71
C PRO A 357 -19.82 15.42 -2.83
N ILE A 358 -18.86 15.39 -3.76
CA ILE A 358 -18.79 16.33 -4.90
C ILE A 358 -19.16 15.57 -6.19
N GLU A 359 -20.38 15.80 -6.69
CA GLU A 359 -21.01 14.98 -7.76
C GLU A 359 -20.33 15.05 -9.14
N ASN A 360 -19.54 16.11 -9.41
CA ASN A 360 -18.86 16.33 -10.70
C ASN A 360 -17.33 16.25 -10.62
N GLY A 361 -16.80 15.68 -9.53
CA GLY A 361 -15.36 15.57 -9.35
C GLY A 361 -14.74 14.44 -10.19
N GLN A 362 -13.41 14.40 -10.22
CA GLN A 362 -12.68 13.41 -10.99
C GLN A 362 -12.38 12.14 -10.18
N GLN A 363 -12.83 10.97 -10.63
CA GLN A 363 -12.43 9.69 -10.05
C GLN A 363 -10.97 9.36 -10.37
N PHE A 364 -10.27 8.75 -9.41
CA PHE A 364 -8.82 8.52 -9.52
C PHE A 364 -8.33 7.18 -8.95
N ALA A 365 -9.09 6.52 -8.08
CA ALA A 365 -8.65 5.33 -7.35
C ALA A 365 -9.13 4.02 -8.01
N TYR A 366 -8.73 3.80 -9.27
CA TYR A 366 -9.17 2.62 -10.03
C TYR A 366 -8.40 1.34 -9.64
N PRO A 367 -9.08 0.17 -9.54
CA PRO A 367 -8.45 -1.08 -9.08
C PRO A 367 -7.21 -1.51 -9.86
N ASN A 368 -7.21 -1.36 -11.19
CA ASN A 368 -6.08 -1.70 -12.04
C ASN A 368 -4.83 -0.89 -11.68
N ARG A 369 -4.96 0.43 -11.51
CA ARG A 369 -3.84 1.31 -11.14
C ARG A 369 -3.31 1.01 -9.75
N ILE A 370 -4.20 0.74 -8.78
CA ILE A 370 -3.80 0.36 -7.42
C ILE A 370 -3.06 -0.98 -7.44
N ALA A 371 -3.54 -1.95 -8.20
CA ALA A 371 -2.87 -3.23 -8.37
C ALA A 371 -1.46 -3.06 -8.99
N GLN A 372 -1.31 -2.18 -10.00
CA GLN A 372 0.00 -1.87 -10.58
C GLN A 372 0.97 -1.26 -9.55
N LEU A 373 0.51 -0.33 -8.71
CA LEU A 373 1.34 0.26 -7.65
C LEU A 373 1.70 -0.76 -6.55
N ASN A 374 0.75 -1.60 -6.12
CA ASN A 374 1.01 -2.66 -5.14
C ASN A 374 2.00 -3.71 -5.69
N ASN A 375 1.87 -4.09 -6.96
CA ASN A 375 2.84 -4.97 -7.62
C ASN A 375 4.24 -4.32 -7.72
N ALA A 376 4.31 -3.03 -8.07
CA ALA A 376 5.57 -2.29 -8.09
C ALA A 376 6.22 -2.20 -6.69
N ARG A 377 5.41 -2.02 -5.64
CA ARG A 377 5.86 -2.10 -4.24
C ARG A 377 6.40 -3.47 -3.89
N ASN A 378 5.69 -4.55 -4.25
CA ASN A 378 6.11 -5.92 -3.95
C ASN A 378 7.45 -6.26 -4.62
N ASP A 379 7.67 -5.84 -5.86
CA ASP A 379 8.98 -5.94 -6.52
C ASP A 379 10.07 -5.16 -5.76
N MET A 380 9.76 -3.98 -5.22
CA MET A 380 10.72 -3.19 -4.43
C MET A 380 11.00 -3.77 -3.04
N LEU A 381 10.10 -4.55 -2.46
CA LEU A 381 10.32 -5.25 -1.19
C LEU A 381 11.22 -6.49 -1.37
N GLN A 382 11.25 -7.06 -2.57
CA GLN A 382 12.03 -8.25 -2.92
C GLN A 382 12.68 -8.07 -4.30
N LEU A 383 13.63 -7.14 -4.39
CA LEU A 383 14.31 -6.88 -5.66
C LEU A 383 15.05 -8.11 -6.16
N SER A 384 14.81 -8.45 -7.43
CA SER A 384 15.60 -9.46 -8.14
C SER A 384 17.05 -8.98 -8.32
N SER A 385 17.99 -9.91 -8.54
CA SER A 385 19.40 -9.59 -8.78
C SER A 385 19.65 -8.73 -10.03
N ALA A 386 18.70 -8.71 -10.97
CA ALA A 386 18.75 -7.90 -12.18
C ALA A 386 18.11 -6.51 -12.04
N THR A 387 17.36 -6.26 -10.95
CA THR A 387 16.60 -5.03 -10.77
C THR A 387 17.37 -4.02 -9.93
N ASN A 388 17.63 -2.84 -10.49
CA ASN A 388 18.18 -1.69 -9.77
C ASN A 388 17.27 -0.48 -9.96
N VAL A 389 16.86 0.16 -8.87
CA VAL A 389 16.05 1.39 -8.90
C VAL A 389 16.87 2.52 -8.28
N ARG A 390 17.09 3.59 -9.05
CA ARG A 390 17.86 4.74 -8.58
C ARG A 390 16.94 5.88 -8.19
N GLY A 391 17.06 6.39 -6.97
CA GLY A 391 16.37 7.59 -6.52
C GLY A 391 16.73 8.82 -7.36
N GLN A 392 15.75 9.65 -7.67
CA GLN A 392 15.94 10.82 -8.53
C GLN A 392 16.71 11.91 -7.80
N THR A 393 16.38 12.15 -6.53
CA THR A 393 16.97 13.22 -5.72
C THR A 393 18.12 12.70 -4.86
N SER A 394 17.92 11.56 -4.18
CA SER A 394 18.91 10.93 -3.30
C SER A 394 20.13 10.38 -4.06
N LYS A 395 19.94 10.04 -5.34
CA LYS A 395 20.91 9.32 -6.20
C LYS A 395 21.32 7.93 -5.69
N ILE A 396 20.70 7.47 -4.58
CA ILE A 396 20.89 6.15 -4.00
C ILE A 396 20.34 5.09 -4.95
N VAL A 397 21.05 3.97 -5.06
CA VAL A 397 20.62 2.82 -5.86
C VAL A 397 20.11 1.74 -4.93
N CYS A 398 18.81 1.51 -4.97
CA CYS A 398 18.17 0.37 -4.34
C CYS A 398 18.40 -0.87 -5.22
N SER A 399 19.04 -1.88 -4.66
CA SER A 399 19.41 -3.14 -5.31
C SER A 399 19.29 -4.28 -4.31
N MET A 400 19.30 -5.53 -4.76
CA MET A 400 19.25 -6.71 -3.88
C MET A 400 20.26 -6.65 -2.71
N ASN A 401 21.46 -6.11 -2.94
CA ASN A 401 22.53 -6.04 -1.93
C ASN A 401 22.53 -4.74 -1.12
N HIS A 402 21.80 -3.71 -1.57
CA HIS A 402 21.82 -2.36 -0.98
C HIS A 402 20.40 -1.79 -0.80
N GLN A 403 19.43 -2.64 -0.52
CA GLN A 403 18.06 -2.22 -0.21
C GLN A 403 17.88 -1.97 1.29
N PRO A 404 17.08 -0.97 1.69
CA PRO A 404 16.69 -0.81 3.08
C PRO A 404 15.92 -2.05 3.56
N ALA A 405 16.13 -2.42 4.83
CA ALA A 405 15.38 -3.51 5.46
C ALA A 405 13.94 -3.05 5.74
N LEU A 406 13.08 -3.21 4.73
CA LEU A 406 11.66 -2.86 4.81
C LEU A 406 10.82 -4.05 5.25
N ARG A 407 9.80 -3.77 6.06
CA ARG A 407 8.77 -4.73 6.44
C ARG A 407 7.56 -4.61 5.52
N ASN A 408 6.82 -5.70 5.36
CA ASN A 408 5.66 -5.76 4.47
C ASN A 408 4.37 -5.74 5.31
N ILE A 409 3.54 -4.71 5.10
CA ILE A 409 2.13 -4.71 5.52
C ILE A 409 1.27 -4.83 4.25
N PRO A 410 0.81 -6.04 3.87
CA PRO A 410 0.07 -6.30 2.63
C PRO A 410 -1.44 -6.01 2.81
N PHE A 411 -1.76 -4.89 3.45
CA PHE A 411 -3.13 -4.49 3.77
C PHE A 411 -4.04 -4.53 2.54
N GLY A 412 -3.59 -4.02 1.39
CA GLY A 412 -4.39 -3.90 0.19
C GLY A 412 -4.55 -5.18 -0.59
N GLU A 413 -3.53 -6.04 -0.59
CA GLU A 413 -3.60 -7.37 -1.20
C GLU A 413 -4.54 -8.28 -0.41
N LEU A 414 -4.46 -8.24 0.93
CA LEU A 414 -5.30 -9.09 1.79
C LEU A 414 -6.76 -8.63 1.83
N THR A 415 -7.01 -7.34 1.57
CA THR A 415 -8.36 -6.77 1.57
C THR A 415 -9.01 -6.75 0.19
N LEU A 416 -8.30 -7.20 -0.84
CA LEU A 416 -8.79 -7.23 -2.21
C LEU A 416 -10.03 -8.11 -2.35
N GLY A 417 -11.04 -7.60 -3.07
CA GLY A 417 -12.26 -8.35 -3.41
C GLY A 417 -13.22 -8.59 -2.24
N GLN A 418 -12.93 -8.03 -1.06
CA GLN A 418 -13.83 -8.11 0.09
C GLN A 418 -14.98 -7.10 -0.08
N SER A 419 -16.20 -7.50 0.30
CA SER A 419 -17.38 -6.62 0.27
C SER A 419 -17.10 -5.39 1.13
N MET A 420 -17.09 -4.23 0.48
CA MET A 420 -16.74 -2.98 1.12
C MET A 420 -18.02 -2.28 1.56
N ASN A 421 -18.42 -2.50 2.82
CA ASN A 421 -19.27 -1.53 3.52
C ASN A 421 -18.43 -0.29 3.90
N GLN A 422 -17.54 0.15 3.00
CA GLN A 422 -16.75 1.35 3.18
C GLN A 422 -17.66 2.56 3.07
N ASP A 423 -17.56 3.47 4.04
CA ASP A 423 -18.31 4.72 3.97
C ASP A 423 -17.78 5.59 2.84
N THR A 424 -16.46 5.64 2.65
CA THR A 424 -15.79 6.42 1.61
C THR A 424 -14.43 5.81 1.25
N LEU A 425 -13.79 6.33 0.18
CA LEU A 425 -12.43 5.96 -0.22
C LEU A 425 -11.40 5.98 0.93
N VAL A 426 -11.50 6.97 1.83
CA VAL A 426 -10.53 7.21 2.91
C VAL A 426 -10.97 6.61 4.24
N ASN A 427 -12.27 6.37 4.40
CA ASN A 427 -12.81 5.69 5.58
C ASN A 427 -13.20 4.27 5.19
N PRO A 428 -12.29 3.30 5.42
CA PRO A 428 -12.60 1.93 5.10
C PRO A 428 -13.63 1.31 6.07
N GLY A 429 -14.05 2.02 7.12
CA GLY A 429 -15.08 1.58 8.05
C GLY A 429 -14.52 0.75 9.21
N PHE A 430 -15.16 0.93 10.37
CA PHE A 430 -14.82 0.23 11.61
C PHE A 430 -15.01 -1.29 11.50
N GLU A 431 -16.06 -1.73 10.78
CA GLU A 431 -16.55 -3.12 10.84
C GLU A 431 -15.69 -4.16 10.11
N THR A 432 -14.56 -3.81 9.51
CA THR A 432 -13.76 -4.82 8.77
C THR A 432 -12.28 -4.48 8.62
N TYR A 433 -11.95 -3.23 8.33
CA TYR A 433 -10.63 -2.90 7.79
C TYR A 433 -9.69 -2.25 8.79
N ALA A 434 -10.20 -1.40 9.68
CA ALA A 434 -9.40 -0.84 10.75
C ALA A 434 -8.84 -1.94 11.66
N TYR A 435 -9.67 -2.91 12.04
CA TYR A 435 -9.23 -4.05 12.84
C TYR A 435 -8.13 -4.86 12.15
N MET A 436 -8.32 -5.17 10.86
CA MET A 436 -7.35 -5.90 10.05
C MET A 436 -6.03 -5.14 9.92
N PHE A 437 -6.10 -3.84 9.61
CA PHE A 437 -4.94 -2.95 9.53
C PHE A 437 -4.16 -2.92 10.85
N TRP A 438 -4.84 -2.65 11.97
CA TRP A 438 -4.19 -2.57 13.27
C TRP A 438 -3.67 -3.91 13.76
N SER A 439 -4.29 -5.03 13.38
CA SER A 439 -3.75 -6.37 13.63
C SER A 439 -2.40 -6.58 12.94
N MET A 440 -2.23 -6.09 11.70
CA MET A 440 -0.93 -6.12 11.00
C MET A 440 0.09 -5.19 11.65
N VAL A 441 -0.29 -3.93 11.93
CA VAL A 441 0.63 -2.95 12.54
C VAL A 441 1.13 -3.42 13.90
N LEU A 442 0.23 -3.92 14.75
CA LEU A 442 0.60 -4.41 16.07
C LEU A 442 1.41 -5.70 16.00
N HIS A 443 1.13 -6.58 15.03
CA HIS A 443 1.98 -7.75 14.80
C HIS A 443 3.41 -7.36 14.41
N GLU A 444 3.56 -6.42 13.48
CA GLU A 444 4.87 -5.90 13.08
C GLU A 444 5.60 -5.27 14.28
N LEU A 445 4.93 -4.40 15.04
CA LEU A 445 5.50 -3.79 16.25
C LEU A 445 5.95 -4.83 17.27
N PHE A 446 5.15 -5.88 17.48
CA PHE A 446 5.47 -6.94 18.43
C PHE A 446 6.68 -7.76 17.96
N SER A 447 6.72 -8.12 16.67
CA SER A 447 7.79 -8.91 16.06
C SER A 447 9.16 -8.22 16.02
N ILE A 448 9.21 -6.90 16.22
CA ILE A 448 10.46 -6.14 16.34
C ILE A 448 11.09 -6.33 17.72
N ASN A 449 10.25 -6.51 18.75
CA ASN A 449 10.66 -6.42 20.16
C ASN A 449 10.76 -7.78 20.87
N THR A 450 10.31 -8.86 20.22
CA THR A 450 10.44 -10.26 20.68
C THR A 450 11.39 -11.02 19.75
#